data_AF-C7Q050-F1
#
_entry.id   AF-C7Q050-F1
#
_cell.length_a   1.000
_cell.length_b   1.000
_cell.length_c   1.000
_cell.angle_alpha   90.00
_cell.angle_beta   90.00
_cell.angle_gamma   90.00
#
_symmetry.space_group_name_H-M   'P 1'
#
loop_
_entity.id
_entity.type
_entity.pdbx_description
1 polymer ?
#
loop_
_entity_poly.entity_id
_entity_poly.type
_entity_poly.pdbx_seq_one_letter_code
_entity_poly.pdbx_strand_id
1 'polypeptide(L)'
;MEPGREHIDDYDQAEAAARVAEAQRLIADYQDTFKGTYSDLLTAFSQEMPDPMLQRHLLPPPALRARPTIDDYDHDLERLGHPAHDAFGHLRDLVLIGLRVGTISVEDLYSRVRPALVALTVLLDAGTGDAASALARRIRHGAGRGVADWTEAVVTVDAWPGSIRSLLKQQPQPGDDIPVHALLGLDEHLWRGANILLALAPPETLPHIAADAAPMGATGAIVGEPHAVRNARALVRIAGHAPLSRPVVDYALRPQTSARVRMALAGNPLTPNAVLVRLLTYAGREPGVAAAISLHECTSPAVRLAAYREVRDPAVREQAREALQRDAEVVRQVQLIASLTAKDVPLMHVLIRDADPELPIAARLFAYAHVARMSGIEVVWTLEMERAGALEAMHPAVRASMESGSVVPLLEAAVADPYRGVDQDAVTSVAMLRREEALDRPFPWQEAVGNQPR
;
A
#
# COMPACT_ATOMS: atom_id res chain seq x y z
N MET A 1 -24.55 52.03 20.21
CA MET A 1 -24.71 51.21 18.99
C MET A 1 -23.31 50.79 18.58
N GLU A 2 -22.92 49.57 18.95
CA GLU A 2 -21.64 48.97 18.53
C GLU A 2 -21.90 48.13 17.28
N PRO A 3 -21.41 48.54 16.10
CA PRO A 3 -21.46 47.71 14.90
C PRO A 3 -20.21 46.82 14.89
N GLY A 4 -20.37 45.52 15.12
CA GLY A 4 -19.22 44.61 15.05
C GLY A 4 -19.40 43.18 15.56
N ARG A 5 -20.57 42.82 16.11
CA ARG A 5 -20.81 41.45 16.62
C ARG A 5 -21.62 40.53 15.72
N GLU A 6 -22.19 41.01 14.62
CA GLU A 6 -23.08 40.21 13.77
C GLU A 6 -22.39 39.41 12.65
N HIS A 7 -21.07 39.52 12.46
CA HIS A 7 -20.38 38.83 11.35
C HIS A 7 -19.48 37.65 11.75
N ILE A 8 -19.36 37.32 13.04
CA ILE A 8 -18.59 36.14 13.49
C ILE A 8 -19.46 34.88 13.41
N ASP A 9 -20.76 34.99 13.72
CA ASP A 9 -21.68 33.83 13.71
C ASP A 9 -22.02 33.31 12.30
N ASP A 10 -22.01 34.18 11.28
CA ASP A 10 -22.30 33.78 9.89
C ASP A 10 -21.15 32.97 9.26
N TYR A 11 -19.90 33.27 9.66
CA TYR A 11 -18.71 32.58 9.13
C TYR A 11 -18.63 31.13 9.67
N ASP A 12 -18.91 30.96 10.96
CA ASP A 12 -18.96 29.64 11.60
C ASP A 12 -20.09 28.76 11.06
N GLN A 13 -21.23 29.36 10.68
CA GLN A 13 -22.35 28.64 10.06
C GLN A 13 -22.03 28.18 8.63
N ALA A 14 -21.36 29.02 7.83
CA ALA A 14 -20.96 28.66 6.48
C ALA A 14 -19.90 27.54 6.48
N GLU A 15 -18.94 27.60 7.40
CA GLU A 15 -17.92 26.55 7.55
C GLU A 15 -18.55 25.23 8.04
N ALA A 16 -19.46 25.29 9.01
CA ALA A 16 -20.20 24.12 9.47
C ALA A 16 -21.06 23.50 8.34
N ALA A 17 -21.71 24.33 7.52
CA ALA A 17 -22.49 23.87 6.38
C ALA A 17 -21.62 23.19 5.31
N ALA A 18 -20.44 23.73 5.03
CA ALA A 18 -19.48 23.12 4.11
C ALA A 18 -18.99 21.75 4.60
N ARG A 19 -18.66 21.62 5.90
CA ARG A 19 -18.27 20.35 6.51
C ARG A 19 -19.39 19.30 6.46
N VAL A 20 -20.64 19.72 6.67
CA VAL A 20 -21.81 18.82 6.54
C VAL A 20 -22.02 18.37 5.10
N ALA A 21 -21.86 19.26 4.11
CA ALA A 21 -21.99 18.90 2.70
C ALA A 21 -20.89 17.92 2.25
N GLU A 22 -19.65 18.12 2.71
CA GLU A 22 -18.55 17.17 2.45
C GLU A 22 -18.82 15.79 3.06
N ALA A 23 -19.30 15.75 4.30
CA ALA A 23 -19.69 14.50 4.96
C ALA A 23 -20.82 13.77 4.20
N GLN A 24 -21.82 14.50 3.71
CA GLN A 24 -22.90 13.93 2.89
C GLN A 24 -22.39 13.35 1.57
N ARG A 25 -21.45 14.02 0.91
CA ARG A 25 -20.80 13.50 -0.32
C ARG A 25 -20.06 12.19 -0.04
N LEU A 26 -19.27 12.13 1.03
CA LEU A 26 -18.53 10.92 1.41
C LEU A 26 -19.46 9.75 1.76
N ILE A 27 -20.58 10.02 2.42
CA ILE A 27 -21.61 9.00 2.71
C ILE A 27 -22.22 8.48 1.41
N ALA A 28 -22.51 9.36 0.44
CA ALA A 28 -23.02 8.95 -0.86
C ALA A 28 -21.99 8.09 -1.62
N ASP A 29 -20.73 8.52 -1.69
CA ASP A 29 -19.64 7.78 -2.34
C ASP A 29 -19.44 6.38 -1.71
N TYR A 30 -19.46 6.28 -0.38
CA TYR A 30 -19.40 5.01 0.33
C TYR A 30 -20.61 4.12 0.01
N GLN A 31 -21.82 4.68 0.09
CA GLN A 31 -23.03 3.92 -0.19
C GLN A 31 -23.08 3.43 -1.64
N ASP A 32 -22.64 4.21 -2.61
CA ASP A 32 -22.62 3.80 -4.01
C ASP A 32 -21.53 2.76 -4.30
N THR A 33 -20.30 2.97 -3.79
CA THR A 33 -19.19 2.03 -3.98
C THR A 33 -19.46 0.70 -3.28
N PHE A 34 -19.95 0.75 -2.04
CA PHE A 34 -20.24 -0.44 -1.25
C PHE A 34 -21.50 -1.14 -1.75
N LYS A 35 -22.60 -0.43 -2.03
CA LYS A 35 -23.81 -1.09 -2.58
C LYS A 35 -23.53 -1.70 -3.95
N GLY A 36 -22.78 -1.04 -4.83
CA GLY A 36 -22.41 -1.61 -6.13
C GLY A 36 -21.58 -2.87 -5.98
N THR A 37 -20.40 -2.75 -5.36
CA THR A 37 -19.42 -3.85 -5.27
C THR A 37 -19.91 -5.00 -4.39
N TYR A 38 -20.59 -4.71 -3.28
CA TYR A 38 -21.10 -5.74 -2.35
C TYR A 38 -22.38 -6.40 -2.86
N SER A 39 -23.28 -5.68 -3.54
CA SER A 39 -24.47 -6.29 -4.17
C SER A 39 -24.08 -7.22 -5.32
N ASP A 40 -23.07 -6.83 -6.12
CA ASP A 40 -22.56 -7.66 -7.21
C ASP A 40 -21.84 -8.91 -6.67
N LEU A 41 -21.02 -8.75 -5.63
CA LEU A 41 -20.39 -9.87 -4.91
C LEU A 41 -21.42 -10.79 -4.27
N LEU A 42 -22.43 -10.27 -3.57
CA LEU A 42 -23.51 -11.07 -2.98
C LEU A 42 -24.33 -11.81 -4.04
N THR A 43 -24.57 -11.19 -5.19
CA THR A 43 -25.28 -11.80 -6.30
C THR A 43 -24.46 -12.96 -6.88
N ALA A 44 -23.16 -12.76 -7.13
CA ALA A 44 -22.26 -13.82 -7.57
C ALA A 44 -22.12 -14.95 -6.52
N PHE A 45 -21.97 -14.61 -5.24
CA PHE A 45 -21.77 -15.57 -4.15
C PHE A 45 -23.04 -16.40 -3.87
N SER A 46 -24.23 -15.79 -3.94
CA SER A 46 -25.51 -16.47 -3.74
C SER A 46 -25.89 -17.41 -4.90
N GLN A 47 -25.32 -17.18 -6.10
CA GLN A 47 -25.48 -18.06 -7.26
C GLN A 47 -24.55 -19.28 -7.19
N GLU A 48 -23.39 -19.17 -6.53
CA GLU A 48 -22.39 -20.24 -6.47
C GLU A 48 -22.45 -21.12 -5.21
N MET A 49 -22.98 -20.62 -4.07
CA MET A 49 -23.07 -21.39 -2.82
C MET A 49 -24.44 -21.30 -2.14
N PRO A 50 -25.33 -22.31 -2.28
CA PRO A 50 -26.69 -22.28 -1.75
C PRO A 50 -26.79 -22.60 -0.24
N ASP A 51 -25.69 -22.55 0.53
CA ASP A 51 -25.70 -22.90 1.95
C ASP A 51 -26.35 -21.78 2.82
N PRO A 52 -27.50 -22.05 3.48
CA PRO A 52 -28.19 -21.08 4.32
C PRO A 52 -27.40 -20.64 5.56
N MET A 53 -26.36 -21.37 5.97
CA MET A 53 -25.53 -20.97 7.11
C MET A 53 -24.59 -19.81 6.76
N LEU A 54 -24.11 -19.71 5.51
CA LEU A 54 -23.28 -18.58 5.07
C LEU A 54 -24.10 -17.29 4.90
N GLN A 55 -25.37 -17.41 4.49
CA GLN A 55 -26.29 -16.26 4.41
C GLN A 55 -26.57 -15.61 5.78
N ARG A 56 -26.45 -16.35 6.89
CA ARG A 56 -26.61 -15.79 8.25
C ARG A 56 -25.45 -14.91 8.71
N HIS A 57 -24.30 -14.98 8.05
CA HIS A 57 -23.11 -14.17 8.37
C HIS A 57 -22.97 -12.94 7.48
N LEU A 58 -23.85 -12.78 6.50
CA LEU A 58 -23.89 -11.63 5.59
C LEU A 58 -24.88 -10.60 6.13
N LEU A 59 -24.48 -9.86 7.16
CA LEU A 59 -25.23 -8.69 7.60
C LEU A 59 -25.09 -7.60 6.52
N PRO A 60 -26.19 -6.96 6.07
CA PRO A 60 -26.07 -5.79 5.23
C PRO A 60 -25.23 -4.73 5.98
N PRO A 61 -24.37 -3.99 5.27
CA PRO A 61 -23.59 -2.91 5.86
C PRO A 61 -24.55 -1.97 6.60
N PRO A 62 -24.24 -1.59 7.86
CA PRO A 62 -25.00 -0.55 8.53
C PRO A 62 -24.97 0.73 7.68
N ALA A 63 -26.12 1.36 7.46
CA ALA A 63 -26.13 2.64 6.76
C ALA A 63 -25.42 3.69 7.59
N LEU A 64 -24.37 4.32 7.03
CA LEU A 64 -23.69 5.44 7.68
C LEU A 64 -24.68 6.59 7.92
N ARG A 65 -24.76 7.06 9.16
CA ARG A 65 -25.61 8.19 9.56
C ARG A 65 -24.94 9.50 9.11
N ALA A 66 -25.75 10.51 8.78
CA ALA A 66 -25.27 11.83 8.36
C ALA A 66 -24.46 12.58 9.43
N ARG A 67 -24.67 12.26 10.72
CA ARG A 67 -24.00 12.87 11.87
C ARG A 67 -23.72 11.82 12.96
N PRO A 68 -22.76 10.92 12.74
CA PRO A 68 -22.53 9.79 13.64
C PRO A 68 -21.87 10.26 14.93
N THR A 69 -22.41 9.83 16.07
CA THR A 69 -21.92 10.11 17.41
C THR A 69 -21.06 8.96 17.94
N ILE A 70 -20.39 9.17 19.07
CA ILE A 70 -19.65 8.09 19.75
C ILE A 70 -20.57 6.96 20.22
N ASP A 71 -21.84 7.24 20.53
CA ASP A 71 -22.81 6.21 20.92
C ASP A 71 -23.25 5.39 19.69
N ASP A 72 -23.29 5.99 18.50
CA ASP A 72 -23.50 5.25 17.25
C ASP A 72 -22.35 4.30 16.94
N TYR A 73 -21.11 4.75 17.20
CA TYR A 73 -19.92 3.92 17.10
C TYR A 73 -19.98 2.73 18.06
N ASP A 74 -20.27 2.99 19.34
CA ASP A 74 -20.38 1.95 20.37
C ASP A 74 -21.48 0.94 20.02
N HIS A 75 -22.63 1.43 19.53
CA HIS A 75 -23.73 0.58 19.06
C HIS A 75 -23.33 -0.31 17.88
N ASP A 76 -22.68 0.25 16.85
CA ASP A 76 -22.27 -0.53 15.68
C ASP A 76 -21.16 -1.53 16.02
N LEU A 77 -20.25 -1.16 16.93
CA LEU A 77 -19.25 -2.06 17.45
C LEU A 77 -19.86 -3.26 18.19
N GLU A 78 -20.87 -3.04 19.03
CA GLU A 78 -21.64 -4.11 19.70
C GLU A 78 -22.39 -4.97 18.68
N ARG A 79 -23.03 -4.35 17.67
CA ARG A 79 -23.76 -5.03 16.60
C ARG A 79 -22.84 -5.94 15.78
N LEU A 80 -21.59 -5.51 15.58
CA LEU A 80 -20.54 -6.25 14.86
C LEU A 80 -19.86 -7.32 15.73
N GLY A 81 -20.51 -7.76 16.83
CA GLY A 81 -20.05 -8.84 17.72
C GLY A 81 -19.72 -10.19 17.04
N HIS A 82 -19.87 -10.28 15.71
CA HIS A 82 -19.23 -11.27 14.86
C HIS A 82 -18.52 -10.59 13.66
N PRO A 83 -17.28 -11.00 13.34
CA PRO A 83 -16.46 -10.37 12.32
C PRO A 83 -17.07 -10.50 10.93
N ALA A 84 -17.62 -9.40 10.42
CA ALA A 84 -17.91 -9.25 9.00
C ALA A 84 -16.64 -8.81 8.27
N HIS A 85 -16.43 -9.32 7.05
CA HIS A 85 -15.46 -8.72 6.14
C HIS A 85 -15.80 -7.22 6.00
N ASP A 86 -14.83 -6.36 6.30
CA ASP A 86 -14.92 -4.88 6.32
C ASP A 86 -15.49 -4.18 7.58
N ALA A 87 -15.61 -4.88 8.72
CA ALA A 87 -16.00 -4.25 9.98
C ALA A 87 -15.05 -3.09 10.40
N PHE A 88 -13.75 -3.23 10.13
CA PHE A 88 -12.77 -2.17 10.41
C PHE A 88 -12.97 -0.92 9.55
N GLY A 89 -13.22 -1.08 8.24
CA GLY A 89 -13.46 0.03 7.33
C GLY A 89 -14.68 0.85 7.75
N HIS A 90 -15.78 0.17 8.07
CA HIS A 90 -17.00 0.80 8.59
C HIS A 90 -16.75 1.62 9.86
N LEU A 91 -16.09 1.03 10.86
CA LEU A 91 -15.78 1.72 12.12
C LEU A 91 -14.87 2.93 11.91
N ARG A 92 -13.89 2.82 11.01
CA ARG A 92 -13.03 3.93 10.60
C ARG A 92 -13.84 5.05 9.93
N ASP A 93 -14.74 4.73 9.03
CA ASP A 93 -15.52 5.73 8.29
C ASP A 93 -16.50 6.47 9.20
N LEU A 94 -17.16 5.76 10.12
CA LEU A 94 -17.96 6.39 11.17
C LEU A 94 -17.16 7.41 11.98
N VAL A 95 -15.94 7.02 12.40
CA VAL A 95 -15.05 7.88 13.17
C VAL A 95 -14.62 9.11 12.36
N LEU A 96 -14.24 8.93 11.11
CA LEU A 96 -13.81 10.03 10.24
C LEU A 96 -14.96 11.02 9.94
N ILE A 97 -16.15 10.51 9.64
CA ILE A 97 -17.33 11.35 9.40
C ILE A 97 -17.72 12.08 10.69
N GLY A 98 -17.80 11.37 11.81
CA GLY A 98 -18.16 11.95 13.11
C GLY A 98 -17.19 13.03 13.56
N LEU A 99 -15.90 12.85 13.27
CA LEU A 99 -14.87 13.85 13.53
C LEU A 99 -15.04 15.10 12.64
N ARG A 100 -15.28 14.92 11.32
CA ARG A 100 -15.46 16.03 10.37
C ARG A 100 -16.68 16.88 10.69
N VAL A 101 -17.77 16.27 11.15
CA VAL A 101 -19.00 16.98 11.54
C VAL A 101 -19.02 17.41 13.03
N GLY A 102 -17.96 17.09 13.79
CA GLY A 102 -17.78 17.52 15.18
C GLY A 102 -18.57 16.76 16.24
N THR A 103 -19.16 15.62 15.91
CA THR A 103 -19.94 14.76 16.82
C THR A 103 -19.11 13.71 17.55
N ILE A 104 -17.89 13.45 17.08
CA ILE A 104 -16.87 12.65 17.78
C ILE A 104 -15.68 13.57 18.04
N SER A 105 -15.32 13.76 19.32
CA SER A 105 -14.22 14.64 19.71
C SER A 105 -12.87 13.92 19.71
N VAL A 106 -11.76 14.69 19.74
CA VAL A 106 -10.41 14.13 19.90
C VAL A 106 -10.27 13.36 21.23
N GLU A 107 -11.02 13.73 22.28
CA GLU A 107 -11.00 12.96 23.53
C GLU A 107 -11.72 11.61 23.38
N ASP A 108 -12.80 11.55 22.59
CA ASP A 108 -13.47 10.29 22.28
C ASP A 108 -12.55 9.36 21.48
N LEU A 109 -11.83 9.91 20.47
CA LEU A 109 -10.80 9.14 19.73
C LEU A 109 -9.74 8.56 20.66
N TYR A 110 -9.27 9.36 21.62
CA TYR A 110 -8.19 8.97 22.52
C TYR A 110 -8.64 7.94 23.56
N SER A 111 -9.86 8.09 24.10
CA SER A 111 -10.30 7.38 25.30
C SER A 111 -11.36 6.30 25.07
N ARG A 112 -12.18 6.41 24.02
CA ARG A 112 -13.36 5.56 23.79
C ARG A 112 -13.27 4.71 22.53
N VAL A 113 -12.76 5.25 21.43
CA VAL A 113 -12.68 4.51 20.14
C VAL A 113 -11.78 3.28 20.29
N ARG A 114 -12.31 2.12 19.89
CA ARG A 114 -11.69 0.80 20.07
C ARG A 114 -12.01 -0.15 18.90
N PRO A 115 -11.04 -0.90 18.35
CA PRO A 115 -9.66 -0.98 18.81
C PRO A 115 -8.86 0.29 18.51
N ALA A 116 -7.79 0.51 19.27
CA ALA A 116 -6.93 1.70 19.19
C ALA A 116 -6.46 2.00 17.76
N LEU A 117 -6.30 0.95 16.96
CA LEU A 117 -5.95 1.03 15.55
C LEU A 117 -6.94 1.89 14.74
N VAL A 118 -8.25 1.82 15.00
CA VAL A 118 -9.26 2.64 14.31
C VAL A 118 -8.95 4.13 14.52
N ALA A 119 -8.72 4.53 15.77
CA ALA A 119 -8.38 5.91 16.10
C ALA A 119 -7.05 6.36 15.49
N LEU A 120 -6.05 5.47 15.41
CA LEU A 120 -4.76 5.80 14.79
C LEU A 120 -4.86 6.09 13.29
N THR A 121 -5.82 5.49 12.57
CA THR A 121 -5.97 5.76 11.14
C THR A 121 -6.38 7.21 10.83
N VAL A 122 -6.95 7.94 11.79
CA VAL A 122 -7.23 9.37 11.67
C VAL A 122 -5.95 10.15 11.36
N LEU A 123 -4.81 9.72 11.91
CA LEU A 123 -3.51 10.36 11.65
C LEU A 123 -3.04 10.22 10.20
N LEU A 124 -3.68 9.37 9.39
CA LEU A 124 -3.35 9.21 7.97
C LEU A 124 -4.30 9.98 7.06
N ASP A 125 -5.41 10.52 7.59
CA ASP A 125 -6.43 11.20 6.79
C ASP A 125 -6.12 12.70 6.64
N ALA A 126 -5.87 13.11 5.40
CA ALA A 126 -5.54 14.50 5.07
C ALA A 126 -6.65 15.51 5.45
N GLY A 127 -7.91 15.09 5.49
CA GLY A 127 -9.07 15.93 5.83
C GLY A 127 -9.27 16.14 7.33
N THR A 128 -8.35 15.66 8.19
CA THR A 128 -8.49 15.73 9.65
C THR A 128 -7.38 16.53 10.35
N GLY A 129 -6.61 17.33 9.60
CA GLY A 129 -5.35 17.95 10.02
C GLY A 129 -5.27 18.45 11.48
N ASP A 130 -6.20 19.30 11.92
CA ASP A 130 -6.21 19.84 13.28
C ASP A 130 -6.49 18.79 14.36
N ALA A 131 -7.47 17.93 14.10
CA ALA A 131 -7.84 16.83 15.00
C ALA A 131 -6.73 15.78 15.07
N ALA A 132 -6.12 15.43 13.93
CA ALA A 132 -4.97 14.53 13.86
C ALA A 132 -3.78 15.09 14.66
N SER A 133 -3.49 16.39 14.52
CA SER A 133 -2.43 17.07 15.27
C SER A 133 -2.70 17.10 16.77
N ALA A 134 -3.95 17.34 17.17
CA ALA A 134 -4.37 17.31 18.57
C ALA A 134 -4.27 15.89 19.16
N LEU A 135 -4.70 14.87 18.41
CA LEU A 135 -4.59 13.47 18.81
C LEU A 135 -3.12 13.05 18.95
N ALA A 136 -2.27 13.38 17.98
CA ALA A 136 -0.83 13.11 18.02
C ALA A 136 -0.16 13.70 19.26
N ARG A 137 -0.47 14.97 19.60
CA ARG A 137 0.03 15.61 20.84
C ARG A 137 -0.43 14.86 22.08
N ARG A 138 -1.68 14.40 22.12
CA ARG A 138 -2.26 13.67 23.24
C ARG A 138 -1.64 12.28 23.41
N ILE A 139 -1.41 11.55 22.31
CA ILE A 139 -0.67 10.27 22.32
C ILE A 139 0.73 10.47 22.92
N ARG A 140 1.47 11.49 22.46
CA ARG A 140 2.82 11.79 22.96
C ARG A 140 2.86 12.11 24.45
N HIS A 141 1.84 12.80 24.97
CA HIS A 141 1.72 13.07 26.40
C HIS A 141 1.28 11.84 27.21
N GLY A 142 0.42 10.99 26.63
CA GLY A 142 -0.21 9.87 27.29
C GLY A 142 0.67 8.63 27.48
N ALA A 143 1.61 8.38 26.57
CA ALA A 143 2.50 7.22 26.58
C ALA A 143 3.56 7.22 27.70
N GLY A 144 3.66 8.30 28.48
CA GLY A 144 4.79 8.51 29.37
C GLY A 144 6.07 8.87 28.60
N ARG A 145 7.20 8.92 29.32
CA ARG A 145 8.52 9.28 28.74
C ARG A 145 9.43 8.08 28.51
N GLY A 146 9.03 6.86 28.91
CA GLY A 146 9.86 5.67 28.86
C GLY A 146 9.93 5.05 27.48
N VAL A 147 11.14 4.76 26.99
CA VAL A 147 11.34 4.02 25.73
C VAL A 147 10.69 2.63 25.77
N ALA A 148 10.69 1.98 26.94
CA ALA A 148 10.06 0.68 27.16
C ALA A 148 8.53 0.72 26.98
N ASP A 149 7.86 1.75 27.48
CA ASP A 149 6.40 1.91 27.35
C ASP A 149 5.99 2.08 25.88
N TRP A 150 6.76 2.88 25.13
CA TRP A 150 6.60 3.04 23.68
C TRP A 150 6.85 1.75 22.92
N THR A 151 7.88 1.00 23.29
CA THR A 151 8.18 -0.31 22.70
C THR A 151 7.02 -1.27 22.88
N GLU A 152 6.46 -1.36 24.09
CA GLU A 152 5.30 -2.23 24.34
C GLU A 152 4.11 -1.79 23.50
N ALA A 153 3.78 -0.49 23.48
CA ALA A 153 2.67 0.04 22.69
C ALA A 153 2.83 -0.24 21.18
N VAL A 154 4.03 -0.02 20.62
CA VAL A 154 4.33 -0.30 19.21
C VAL A 154 4.17 -1.78 18.88
N VAL A 155 4.58 -2.67 19.78
CA VAL A 155 4.57 -4.12 19.52
C VAL A 155 3.17 -4.72 19.67
N THR A 156 2.30 -4.14 20.50
CA THR A 156 0.97 -4.69 20.82
C THR A 156 -0.20 -3.98 20.13
N VAL A 157 -0.02 -2.77 19.61
CA VAL A 157 -1.12 -1.94 19.03
C VAL A 157 -2.01 -2.67 18.04
N ASP A 158 -1.44 -3.48 17.14
CA ASP A 158 -2.22 -4.16 16.09
C ASP A 158 -3.11 -5.28 16.64
N ALA A 159 -2.89 -5.70 17.88
CA ALA A 159 -3.69 -6.69 18.58
C ALA A 159 -4.44 -6.08 19.78
N TRP A 160 -4.35 -4.77 20.00
CA TRP A 160 -4.89 -4.14 21.20
C TRP A 160 -6.40 -3.87 21.06
N PRO A 161 -7.24 -4.52 21.86
CA PRO A 161 -8.70 -4.44 21.71
C PRO A 161 -9.29 -3.12 22.23
N GLY A 162 -8.61 -2.44 23.14
CA GLY A 162 -9.11 -1.21 23.78
C GLY A 162 -8.75 0.08 23.05
N SER A 163 -8.94 1.21 23.72
CA SER A 163 -8.60 2.54 23.19
C SER A 163 -7.11 2.84 23.23
N ILE A 164 -6.71 3.93 22.56
CA ILE A 164 -5.33 4.45 22.61
C ILE A 164 -4.92 4.69 24.06
N ARG A 165 -5.79 5.29 24.89
CA ARG A 165 -5.51 5.52 26.30
C ARG A 165 -5.22 4.23 27.07
N SER A 166 -5.98 3.16 26.83
CA SER A 166 -5.75 1.88 27.53
C SER A 166 -4.48 1.20 27.04
N LEU A 167 -4.18 1.28 25.73
CA LEU A 167 -2.92 0.82 25.12
C LEU A 167 -1.71 1.49 25.77
N LEU A 168 -1.69 2.82 25.81
CA LEU A 168 -0.57 3.59 26.35
C LEU A 168 -0.35 3.36 27.85
N LYS A 169 -1.40 3.00 28.58
CA LYS A 169 -1.32 2.65 30.00
C LYS A 169 -1.06 1.15 30.23
N GLN A 170 -1.05 0.33 29.19
CA GLN A 170 -0.98 -1.13 29.26
C GLN A 170 -2.02 -1.72 30.22
N GLN A 171 -3.23 -1.15 30.23
CA GLN A 171 -4.31 -1.51 31.15
C GLN A 171 -5.60 -1.72 30.35
N PRO A 172 -5.92 -2.97 29.96
CA PRO A 172 -7.21 -3.29 29.35
C PRO A 172 -8.34 -2.82 30.27
N GLN A 173 -9.37 -2.22 29.69
CA GLN A 173 -10.56 -1.76 30.40
C GLN A 173 -11.68 -2.80 30.29
N PRO A 174 -12.66 -2.78 31.22
CA PRO A 174 -13.86 -3.61 31.08
C PRO A 174 -14.53 -3.40 29.72
N GLY A 175 -14.74 -4.47 28.97
CA GLY A 175 -15.30 -4.44 27.61
C GLY A 175 -14.26 -4.50 26.48
N ASP A 176 -12.97 -4.58 26.78
CA ASP A 176 -11.88 -4.76 25.80
C ASP A 176 -11.74 -6.24 25.33
N ASP A 177 -12.86 -6.92 25.05
CA ASP A 177 -12.88 -8.34 24.63
C ASP A 177 -13.00 -8.51 23.11
N ILE A 178 -12.67 -7.46 22.34
CA ILE A 178 -12.86 -7.42 20.90
C ILE A 178 -11.73 -8.21 20.21
N PRO A 179 -12.03 -9.28 19.46
CA PRO A 179 -11.00 -10.01 18.74
C PRO A 179 -10.49 -9.17 17.56
N VAL A 180 -9.45 -8.37 17.78
CA VAL A 180 -8.88 -7.45 16.78
C VAL A 180 -8.47 -8.16 15.49
N HIS A 181 -7.91 -9.37 15.62
CA HIS A 181 -7.54 -10.22 14.49
C HIS A 181 -8.72 -10.65 13.61
N ALA A 182 -9.94 -10.55 14.12
CA ALA A 182 -11.15 -10.87 13.38
C ALA A 182 -11.76 -9.64 12.69
N LEU A 183 -11.51 -8.43 13.23
CA LEU A 183 -11.90 -7.17 12.58
C LEU A 183 -10.99 -6.82 11.40
N LEU A 184 -9.72 -7.21 11.49
CA LEU A 184 -8.74 -7.05 10.43
C LEU A 184 -8.87 -8.25 9.50
N GLY A 185 -9.38 -8.01 8.29
CA GLY A 185 -9.28 -9.00 7.21
C GLY A 185 -7.83 -9.47 7.10
N LEU A 186 -7.64 -10.78 6.94
CA LEU A 186 -6.36 -11.46 7.20
C LEU A 186 -5.16 -10.93 6.40
N ASP A 187 -5.35 -10.18 5.30
CA ASP A 187 -4.26 -9.90 4.36
C ASP A 187 -4.09 -8.46 3.81
N GLU A 188 -4.97 -7.48 4.05
CA GLU A 188 -5.06 -6.36 3.07
C GLU A 188 -4.78 -4.94 3.55
N HIS A 189 -4.50 -4.69 4.82
CA HIS A 189 -4.20 -3.32 5.24
C HIS A 189 -2.73 -2.99 5.03
N LEU A 190 -2.46 -2.23 3.96
CA LEU A 190 -1.20 -1.57 3.68
C LEU A 190 -0.64 -0.82 4.90
N TRP A 191 -1.48 -0.41 5.86
CA TRP A 191 -1.14 0.45 6.98
C TRP A 191 -1.11 -0.30 8.33
N ARG A 192 -0.07 -0.08 9.14
CA ARG A 192 0.11 -0.65 10.49
C ARG A 192 0.13 0.43 11.55
N GLY A 193 -0.61 0.20 12.64
CA GLY A 193 -0.62 1.10 13.79
C GLY A 193 0.76 1.23 14.42
N ALA A 194 1.55 0.15 14.38
CA ALA A 194 2.93 0.12 14.87
C ALA A 194 3.80 1.20 14.22
N ASN A 195 3.66 1.39 12.91
CA ASN A 195 4.45 2.37 12.16
C ASN A 195 4.03 3.81 12.47
N ILE A 196 2.73 4.04 12.66
CA ILE A 196 2.20 5.35 13.09
C ILE A 196 2.72 5.70 14.48
N LEU A 197 2.69 4.74 15.42
CA LEU A 197 3.22 4.93 16.76
C LEU A 197 4.74 5.16 16.75
N LEU A 198 5.49 4.43 15.93
CA LEU A 198 6.94 4.66 15.78
C LEU A 198 7.27 6.08 15.29
N ALA A 199 6.43 6.66 14.42
CA ALA A 199 6.59 8.05 13.98
C ALA A 199 6.29 9.09 15.07
N LEU A 200 5.57 8.68 16.12
CA LEU A 200 5.26 9.50 17.30
C LEU A 200 6.26 9.30 18.43
N ALA A 201 6.87 8.11 18.49
CA ALA A 201 7.76 7.66 19.55
C ALA A 201 9.12 8.38 19.56
N PRO A 202 9.84 8.33 20.69
CA PRO A 202 11.25 8.71 20.73
C PRO A 202 12.10 7.92 19.71
N PRO A 203 13.13 8.53 19.10
CA PRO A 203 13.96 7.87 18.09
C PRO A 203 14.69 6.63 18.61
N GLU A 204 14.86 6.49 19.93
CA GLU A 204 15.45 5.35 20.60
C GLU A 204 14.55 4.11 20.63
N THR A 205 13.24 4.25 20.38
CA THR A 205 12.27 3.13 20.45
C THR A 205 12.58 2.02 19.45
N LEU A 206 12.81 2.34 18.18
CA LEU A 206 13.14 1.32 17.18
C LEU A 206 14.48 0.60 17.50
N PRO A 207 15.58 1.30 17.83
CA PRO A 207 16.79 0.68 18.35
C PRO A 207 16.57 -0.22 19.56
N HIS A 208 15.67 0.15 20.49
CA HIS A 208 15.34 -0.66 21.66
C HIS A 208 14.63 -1.96 21.26
N ILE A 209 13.59 -1.88 20.43
CA ILE A 209 12.89 -3.06 19.86
C ILE A 209 13.90 -3.99 19.16
N ALA A 210 14.82 -3.42 18.39
CA ALA A 210 15.84 -4.16 17.67
C ALA A 210 16.87 -4.85 18.60
N ALA A 211 17.31 -4.16 19.64
CA ALA A 211 18.22 -4.73 20.64
C ALA A 211 17.59 -5.92 21.37
N ASP A 212 16.32 -5.81 21.74
CA ASP A 212 15.56 -6.88 22.40
C ASP A 212 15.28 -8.07 21.46
N ALA A 213 15.22 -7.83 20.16
CA ALA A 213 15.05 -8.87 19.14
C ALA A 213 16.36 -9.62 18.77
N ALA A 214 17.52 -9.06 19.13
CA ALA A 214 18.85 -9.54 18.74
C ALA A 214 19.27 -10.95 19.27
N PRO A 215 18.71 -11.51 20.36
CA PRO A 215 19.09 -12.87 20.80
C PRO A 215 18.75 -13.99 19.82
N MET A 216 17.96 -13.73 18.77
CA MET A 216 17.69 -14.73 17.74
C MET A 216 18.86 -14.82 16.75
N GLY A 217 19.78 -15.76 17.01
CA GLY A 217 20.92 -16.05 16.15
C GLY A 217 20.55 -16.33 14.69
N ALA A 218 21.55 -16.26 13.81
CA ALA A 218 21.47 -16.38 12.35
C ALA A 218 20.81 -17.67 11.81
N THR A 219 20.43 -18.62 12.66
CA THR A 219 19.89 -19.94 12.31
C THR A 219 18.37 -20.00 12.19
N GLY A 220 17.65 -18.90 12.44
CA GLY A 220 16.21 -18.79 12.10
C GLY A 220 15.24 -19.65 12.92
N ALA A 221 15.75 -20.43 13.88
CA ALA A 221 14.96 -21.16 14.86
C ALA A 221 14.50 -20.21 15.97
N ILE A 222 13.19 -20.14 16.18
CA ILE A 222 12.58 -19.36 17.25
C ILE A 222 12.76 -20.14 18.56
N VAL A 223 13.96 -20.11 19.13
CA VAL A 223 14.27 -20.61 20.47
C VAL A 223 14.84 -19.42 21.24
N GLY A 224 13.96 -18.68 21.89
CA GLY A 224 14.31 -17.45 22.62
C GLY A 224 13.17 -17.06 23.56
N GLU A 225 13.45 -16.12 24.46
CA GLU A 225 12.45 -15.63 25.39
C GLU A 225 11.21 -15.08 24.64
N PRO A 226 9.98 -15.31 25.15
CA PRO A 226 8.75 -14.90 24.46
C PRO A 226 8.74 -13.45 23.98
N HIS A 227 9.36 -12.53 24.73
CA HIS A 227 9.49 -11.12 24.39
C HIS A 227 10.38 -10.87 23.17
N ALA A 228 11.55 -11.52 23.07
CA ALA A 228 12.46 -11.38 21.94
C ALA A 228 11.82 -11.85 20.63
N VAL A 229 11.11 -12.97 20.68
CA VAL A 229 10.34 -13.52 19.54
C VAL A 229 9.25 -12.56 19.09
N ARG A 230 8.52 -11.98 20.05
CA ARG A 230 7.45 -11.02 19.79
C ARG A 230 8.00 -9.76 19.12
N ASN A 231 9.11 -9.21 19.62
CA ASN A 231 9.75 -8.01 19.06
C ASN A 231 10.31 -8.28 17.66
N ALA A 232 10.93 -9.44 17.44
CA ALA A 232 11.38 -9.83 16.10
C ALA A 232 10.24 -9.95 15.09
N ARG A 233 9.09 -10.52 15.49
CA ARG A 233 7.88 -10.56 14.65
C ARG A 233 7.34 -9.16 14.38
N ALA A 234 7.36 -8.27 15.38
CA ALA A 234 6.96 -6.88 15.20
C ALA A 234 7.83 -6.17 14.16
N LEU A 235 9.16 -6.34 14.20
CA LEU A 235 10.06 -5.72 13.21
C LEU A 235 9.79 -6.19 11.77
N VAL A 236 9.48 -7.47 11.58
CA VAL A 236 9.09 -8.00 10.26
C VAL A 236 7.79 -7.34 9.79
N ARG A 237 6.78 -7.22 10.67
CA ARG A 237 5.52 -6.55 10.35
C ARG A 237 5.71 -5.07 10.06
N ILE A 238 6.51 -4.36 10.87
CA ILE A 238 6.80 -2.93 10.72
C ILE A 238 7.46 -2.65 9.36
N ALA A 239 8.42 -3.48 8.95
CA ALA A 239 9.09 -3.34 7.66
C ALA A 239 8.17 -3.69 6.47
N GLY A 240 7.27 -4.65 6.65
CA GLY A 240 6.35 -5.13 5.62
C GLY A 240 5.19 -4.22 5.28
N HIS A 241 4.99 -3.11 6.01
CA HIS A 241 3.80 -2.28 5.86
C HIS A 241 4.11 -0.77 5.95
N ALA A 242 3.11 0.01 5.57
CA ALA A 242 3.06 1.44 5.64
C ALA A 242 2.57 1.95 7.02
N PRO A 243 2.74 3.24 7.32
CA PRO A 243 3.64 4.11 6.61
C PRO A 243 5.10 3.73 6.86
N LEU A 244 5.90 3.68 5.80
CA LEU A 244 7.31 3.34 5.93
C LEU A 244 8.10 4.59 6.35
N SER A 245 9.06 4.45 7.26
CA SER A 245 9.87 5.56 7.76
C SER A 245 11.36 5.34 7.52
N ARG A 246 12.12 6.42 7.37
CA ARG A 246 13.58 6.38 7.20
C ARG A 246 14.28 5.49 8.25
N PRO A 247 13.98 5.57 9.57
CA PRO A 247 14.62 4.71 10.56
C PRO A 247 14.38 3.21 10.35
N VAL A 248 13.18 2.82 9.89
CA VAL A 248 12.84 1.41 9.60
C VAL A 248 13.64 0.91 8.40
N VAL A 249 13.73 1.72 7.33
CA VAL A 249 14.54 1.41 6.15
C VAL A 249 16.01 1.30 6.50
N ASP A 250 16.55 2.27 7.23
CA ASP A 250 17.95 2.29 7.64
C ASP A 250 18.28 1.09 8.52
N TYR A 251 17.38 0.70 9.42
CA TYR A 251 17.51 -0.53 10.20
C TYR A 251 17.55 -1.77 9.30
N ALA A 252 16.59 -1.93 8.39
CA ALA A 252 16.51 -3.07 7.48
C ALA A 252 17.78 -3.25 6.61
N LEU A 253 18.39 -2.13 6.20
CA LEU A 253 19.60 -2.12 5.39
C LEU A 253 20.90 -2.38 6.15
N ARG A 254 20.87 -2.50 7.49
CA ARG A 254 22.07 -2.84 8.28
C ARG A 254 22.50 -4.29 8.04
N PRO A 255 23.82 -4.57 8.04
CA PRO A 255 24.33 -5.93 7.90
C PRO A 255 23.81 -6.93 8.93
N GLN A 256 23.60 -6.47 10.15
CA GLN A 256 23.22 -7.32 11.29
C GLN A 256 21.72 -7.63 11.31
N THR A 257 20.92 -6.96 10.47
CA THR A 257 19.47 -7.15 10.45
C THR A 257 19.14 -8.52 9.86
N SER A 258 18.01 -9.11 10.29
CA SER A 258 17.61 -10.43 9.81
C SER A 258 17.13 -10.39 8.36
N ALA A 259 17.36 -11.48 7.62
CA ALA A 259 16.86 -11.65 6.26
C ALA A 259 15.33 -11.51 6.18
N ARG A 260 14.59 -11.96 7.20
CA ARG A 260 13.11 -11.82 7.25
C ARG A 260 12.66 -10.36 7.24
N VAL A 261 13.36 -9.46 7.94
CA VAL A 261 13.03 -8.02 7.94
C VAL A 261 13.32 -7.41 6.57
N ARG A 262 14.45 -7.76 5.95
CA ARG A 262 14.77 -7.33 4.58
C ARG A 262 13.78 -7.86 3.55
N MET A 263 13.38 -9.12 3.65
CA MET A 263 12.35 -9.71 2.80
C MET A 263 11.00 -9.01 2.97
N ALA A 264 10.61 -8.70 4.20
CA ALA A 264 9.37 -7.96 4.44
C ALA A 264 9.42 -6.56 3.84
N LEU A 265 10.53 -5.82 4.02
CA LEU A 265 10.73 -4.54 3.35
C LEU A 265 10.70 -4.67 1.82
N ALA A 266 11.31 -5.72 1.29
CA ALA A 266 11.35 -6.00 -0.14
C ALA A 266 9.99 -6.39 -0.74
N GLY A 267 9.06 -6.92 0.06
CA GLY A 267 7.70 -7.27 -0.36
C GLY A 267 6.66 -6.18 -0.06
N ASN A 268 7.04 -5.13 0.67
CA ASN A 268 6.16 -4.02 1.00
C ASN A 268 5.89 -3.17 -0.26
N PRO A 269 4.65 -3.09 -0.76
CA PRO A 269 4.33 -2.41 -2.03
C PRO A 269 4.63 -0.91 -2.03
N LEU A 270 4.80 -0.29 -0.85
CA LEU A 270 5.17 1.13 -0.74
C LEU A 270 6.68 1.36 -0.59
N THR A 271 7.52 0.33 -0.71
CA THR A 271 8.97 0.52 -0.63
C THR A 271 9.49 1.26 -1.86
N PRO A 272 10.21 2.39 -1.69
CA PRO A 272 10.77 3.15 -2.80
C PRO A 272 11.71 2.33 -3.69
N ASN A 273 11.70 2.56 -5.00
CA ASN A 273 12.57 1.84 -5.95
C ASN A 273 14.06 1.97 -5.59
N ALA A 274 14.49 3.14 -5.12
CA ALA A 274 15.88 3.35 -4.68
C ALA A 274 16.27 2.43 -3.51
N VAL A 275 15.35 2.19 -2.58
CA VAL A 275 15.53 1.25 -1.47
C VAL A 275 15.56 -0.19 -1.97
N LEU A 276 14.69 -0.56 -2.91
CA LEU A 276 14.70 -1.89 -3.53
C LEU A 276 16.01 -2.17 -4.28
N VAL A 277 16.56 -1.18 -5.00
CA VAL A 277 17.87 -1.28 -5.66
C VAL A 277 18.99 -1.48 -4.64
N ARG A 278 18.96 -0.74 -3.53
CA ARG A 278 19.93 -0.91 -2.42
C ARG A 278 19.81 -2.30 -1.81
N LEU A 279 18.59 -2.81 -1.60
CA LEU A 279 18.34 -4.17 -1.11
C LEU A 279 18.87 -5.24 -2.08
N LEU A 280 18.65 -5.10 -3.38
CA LEU A 280 19.22 -6.01 -4.39
C LEU A 280 20.74 -5.97 -4.40
N THR A 281 21.34 -4.77 -4.30
CA THR A 281 22.80 -4.63 -4.32
C THR A 281 23.45 -5.24 -3.08
N TYR A 282 22.85 -5.02 -1.92
CA TYR A 282 23.40 -5.42 -0.63
C TYR A 282 23.06 -6.87 -0.25
N ALA A 283 21.80 -7.27 -0.48
CA ALA A 283 21.21 -8.52 -0.04
C ALA A 283 20.60 -9.34 -1.18
N GLY A 284 20.85 -9.02 -2.45
CA GLY A 284 20.31 -9.79 -3.59
C GLY A 284 20.77 -11.25 -3.65
N ARG A 285 21.83 -11.60 -2.90
CA ARG A 285 22.24 -13.00 -2.70
C ARG A 285 21.34 -13.76 -1.73
N GLU A 286 20.50 -13.08 -0.96
CA GLU A 286 19.44 -13.69 -0.14
C GLU A 286 18.28 -14.05 -1.07
N PRO A 287 18.00 -15.35 -1.32
CA PRO A 287 17.04 -15.77 -2.36
C PRO A 287 15.64 -15.16 -2.16
N GLY A 288 15.23 -15.00 -0.90
CA GLY A 288 13.92 -14.43 -0.57
C GLY A 288 13.79 -12.93 -0.85
N VAL A 289 14.88 -12.17 -0.88
CA VAL A 289 14.85 -10.73 -1.19
C VAL A 289 14.63 -10.53 -2.69
N ALA A 290 15.42 -11.21 -3.53
CA ALA A 290 15.24 -11.15 -4.98
C ALA A 290 13.84 -11.63 -5.40
N ALA A 291 13.34 -12.71 -4.78
CA ALA A 291 11.98 -13.22 -4.98
C ALA A 291 10.90 -12.19 -4.62
N ALA A 292 11.01 -11.54 -3.45
CA ALA A 292 10.03 -10.55 -3.03
C ALA A 292 9.99 -9.34 -3.97
N ILE A 293 11.15 -8.86 -4.43
CA ILE A 293 11.24 -7.72 -5.35
C ILE A 293 10.73 -8.09 -6.74
N SER A 294 10.99 -9.31 -7.23
CA SER A 294 10.53 -9.73 -8.55
C SER A 294 9.00 -9.89 -8.62
N LEU A 295 8.34 -10.15 -7.49
CA LEU A 295 6.88 -10.24 -7.36
C LEU A 295 6.23 -8.93 -6.90
N HIS A 296 7.02 -7.88 -6.66
CA HIS A 296 6.52 -6.64 -6.07
C HIS A 296 5.63 -5.85 -7.04
N GLU A 297 4.33 -5.77 -6.76
CA GLU A 297 3.29 -5.20 -7.64
C GLU A 297 3.56 -3.76 -8.08
N CYS A 298 4.06 -2.94 -7.14
CA CYS A 298 4.29 -1.52 -7.38
C CYS A 298 5.75 -1.15 -7.70
N THR A 299 6.64 -2.08 -8.02
CA THR A 299 8.05 -1.74 -8.35
C THR A 299 8.19 -1.33 -9.83
N SER A 300 9.23 -0.57 -10.16
CA SER A 300 9.51 -0.27 -11.58
C SER A 300 9.93 -1.54 -12.37
N PRO A 301 9.59 -1.63 -13.66
CA PRO A 301 9.96 -2.80 -14.47
C PRO A 301 11.46 -3.10 -14.51
N ALA A 302 12.31 -2.06 -14.53
CA ALA A 302 13.76 -2.22 -14.52
C ALA A 302 14.28 -2.87 -13.22
N VAL A 303 13.73 -2.47 -12.07
CA VAL A 303 14.07 -3.06 -10.77
C VAL A 303 13.53 -4.49 -10.67
N ARG A 304 12.31 -4.75 -11.15
CA ARG A 304 11.73 -6.09 -11.22
C ARG A 304 12.58 -7.04 -12.07
N LEU A 305 13.03 -6.57 -13.24
CA LEU A 305 13.91 -7.32 -14.14
C LEU A 305 15.28 -7.60 -13.49
N ALA A 306 15.86 -6.62 -12.81
CA ALA A 306 17.11 -6.82 -12.08
C ALA A 306 16.94 -7.88 -10.98
N ALA A 307 15.83 -7.85 -10.23
CA ALA A 307 15.52 -8.86 -9.23
C ALA A 307 15.29 -10.25 -9.85
N TYR A 308 14.54 -10.34 -10.94
CA TYR A 308 14.29 -11.58 -11.68
C TYR A 308 15.59 -12.29 -12.08
N ARG A 309 16.61 -11.53 -12.51
CA ARG A 309 17.93 -12.09 -12.87
C ARG A 309 18.67 -12.71 -11.69
N GLU A 310 18.39 -12.26 -10.47
CA GLU A 310 18.98 -12.80 -9.24
C GLU A 310 18.20 -14.00 -8.67
N VAL A 311 16.97 -14.27 -9.15
CA VAL A 311 16.17 -15.43 -8.71
C VAL A 311 16.77 -16.73 -9.25
N ARG A 312 17.21 -17.59 -8.32
CA ARG A 312 17.82 -18.90 -8.62
C ARG A 312 16.85 -20.08 -8.54
N ASP A 313 15.79 -19.93 -7.74
CA ASP A 313 14.78 -20.98 -7.58
C ASP A 313 13.90 -21.06 -8.85
N PRO A 314 13.81 -22.22 -9.51
CA PRO A 314 13.03 -22.35 -10.75
C PRO A 314 11.54 -22.06 -10.60
N ALA A 315 10.91 -22.45 -9.48
CA ALA A 315 9.49 -22.24 -9.26
C ALA A 315 9.19 -20.75 -9.04
N VAL A 316 10.01 -20.08 -8.23
CA VAL A 316 9.90 -18.63 -8.03
C VAL A 316 10.23 -17.87 -9.31
N ARG A 317 11.20 -18.34 -10.09
CA ARG A 317 11.56 -17.72 -11.37
C ARG A 317 10.42 -17.78 -12.36
N GLU A 318 9.65 -18.86 -12.35
CA GLU A 318 8.46 -18.99 -13.18
C GLU A 318 7.36 -18.02 -12.72
N GLN A 319 7.07 -17.96 -11.42
CA GLN A 319 6.12 -16.97 -10.88
C GLN A 319 6.55 -15.53 -11.18
N ALA A 320 7.83 -15.22 -11.06
CA ALA A 320 8.38 -13.91 -11.39
C ALA A 320 8.30 -13.61 -12.89
N ARG A 321 8.45 -14.63 -13.74
CA ARG A 321 8.22 -14.51 -15.19
C ARG A 321 6.76 -14.18 -15.48
N GLU A 322 5.82 -14.89 -14.84
CA GLU A 322 4.39 -14.59 -14.95
C GLU A 322 4.06 -13.19 -14.44
N ALA A 323 4.65 -12.75 -13.32
CA ALA A 323 4.45 -11.40 -12.79
C ALA A 323 5.03 -10.30 -13.70
N LEU A 324 6.10 -10.59 -14.44
CA LEU A 324 6.59 -9.69 -15.50
C LEU A 324 5.65 -9.64 -16.70
N GLN A 325 4.93 -10.74 -16.99
CA GLN A 325 3.98 -10.85 -18.10
C GLN A 325 2.62 -10.23 -17.78
N ARG A 326 2.14 -10.39 -16.54
CA ARG A 326 0.85 -9.87 -16.06
C ARG A 326 0.89 -8.39 -15.65
N ASP A 327 1.98 -7.66 -15.93
CA ASP A 327 2.00 -6.22 -15.70
C ASP A 327 1.05 -5.56 -16.70
N ALA A 328 -0.20 -5.35 -16.27
CA ALA A 328 -1.34 -5.00 -17.12
C ALA A 328 -1.23 -3.60 -17.77
N GLU A 329 -0.25 -2.80 -17.35
CA GLU A 329 -0.07 -1.46 -17.87
C GLU A 329 0.88 -1.48 -19.08
N VAL A 330 0.33 -1.25 -20.28
CA VAL A 330 1.08 -1.13 -21.56
C VAL A 330 2.33 -0.25 -21.42
N VAL A 331 2.25 0.83 -20.64
CA VAL A 331 3.39 1.73 -20.36
C VAL A 331 4.54 1.00 -19.67
N ARG A 332 4.25 0.16 -18.67
CA ARG A 332 5.26 -0.60 -17.93
C ARG A 332 5.86 -1.70 -18.79
N GLN A 333 5.07 -2.33 -19.66
CA GLN A 333 5.57 -3.32 -20.62
C GLN A 333 6.54 -2.68 -21.62
N VAL A 334 6.22 -1.50 -22.16
CA VAL A 334 7.14 -0.75 -23.05
C VAL A 334 8.43 -0.36 -22.31
N GLN A 335 8.34 0.10 -21.06
CA GLN A 335 9.51 0.39 -20.22
C GLN A 335 10.34 -0.86 -19.92
N LEU A 336 9.69 -2.00 -19.66
CA LEU A 336 10.36 -3.28 -19.48
C LEU A 336 11.15 -3.64 -20.73
N ILE A 337 10.51 -3.60 -21.91
CA ILE A 337 11.14 -3.90 -23.19
C ILE A 337 12.33 -2.99 -23.46
N ALA A 338 12.19 -1.68 -23.21
CA ALA A 338 13.29 -0.72 -23.35
C ALA A 338 14.48 -1.01 -22.42
N SER A 339 14.24 -1.63 -21.26
CA SER A 339 15.29 -1.99 -20.29
C SER A 339 16.02 -3.29 -20.60
N LEU A 340 15.52 -4.10 -21.54
CA LEU A 340 16.11 -5.37 -21.93
C LEU A 340 17.31 -5.18 -22.86
N THR A 341 18.29 -6.08 -22.72
CA THR A 341 19.58 -6.05 -23.44
C THR A 341 19.67 -7.20 -24.44
N ALA A 342 20.71 -7.25 -25.28
CA ALA A 342 20.90 -8.32 -26.28
C ALA A 342 21.01 -9.73 -25.65
N LYS A 343 21.22 -9.83 -24.32
CA LYS A 343 21.22 -11.09 -23.59
C LYS A 343 19.81 -11.60 -23.26
N ASP A 344 18.80 -10.73 -23.34
CA ASP A 344 17.42 -11.01 -22.92
C ASP A 344 16.48 -11.22 -24.11
N VAL A 345 17.02 -11.46 -25.32
CA VAL A 345 16.24 -11.62 -26.56
C VAL A 345 15.14 -12.68 -26.46
N PRO A 346 15.38 -13.87 -25.87
CA PRO A 346 14.31 -14.84 -25.68
C PRO A 346 13.17 -14.32 -24.78
N LEU A 347 13.51 -13.54 -23.74
CA LEU A 347 12.52 -12.94 -22.84
C LEU A 347 11.75 -11.80 -23.54
N MET A 348 12.43 -10.96 -24.33
CA MET A 348 11.78 -9.93 -25.16
C MET A 348 10.74 -10.55 -26.10
N HIS A 349 11.12 -11.64 -26.79
CA HIS A 349 10.24 -12.34 -27.72
C HIS A 349 8.96 -12.85 -27.03
N VAL A 350 9.12 -13.49 -25.87
CA VAL A 350 8.01 -13.99 -25.06
C VAL A 350 7.12 -12.85 -24.56
N LEU A 351 7.72 -11.77 -24.03
CA LEU A 351 6.96 -10.62 -23.52
C LEU A 351 6.13 -9.94 -24.62
N ILE A 352 6.70 -9.73 -25.81
CA ILE A 352 5.99 -9.11 -26.92
C ILE A 352 4.88 -10.01 -27.43
N ARG A 353 5.16 -11.31 -27.60
CA ARG A 353 4.17 -12.29 -28.07
C ARG A 353 2.99 -12.41 -27.10
N ASP A 354 3.28 -12.49 -25.80
CA ASP A 354 2.24 -12.70 -24.78
C ASP A 354 1.41 -11.43 -24.56
N ALA A 355 2.00 -10.24 -24.72
CA ALA A 355 1.31 -8.95 -24.60
C ALA A 355 0.59 -8.50 -25.90
N ASP A 356 0.89 -9.12 -27.04
CA ASP A 356 0.46 -8.69 -28.37
C ASP A 356 -1.04 -8.37 -28.55
N PRO A 357 -1.99 -9.14 -27.96
CA PRO A 357 -3.42 -8.88 -28.10
C PRO A 357 -3.84 -7.52 -27.52
N GLU A 358 -3.10 -7.03 -26.53
CA GLU A 358 -3.44 -5.84 -25.74
C GLU A 358 -2.54 -4.64 -26.08
N LEU A 359 -1.43 -4.85 -26.79
CA LEU A 359 -0.49 -3.78 -27.14
C LEU A 359 -1.06 -2.86 -28.24
N PRO A 360 -1.20 -1.54 -27.98
CA PRO A 360 -1.46 -0.56 -29.01
C PRO A 360 -0.39 -0.62 -30.10
N ILE A 361 -0.79 -0.34 -31.35
CA ILE A 361 0.09 -0.44 -32.53
C ILE A 361 1.40 0.34 -32.32
N ALA A 362 1.34 1.57 -31.79
CA ALA A 362 2.51 2.39 -31.50
C ALA A 362 3.49 1.72 -30.50
N ALA A 363 2.97 1.13 -29.42
CA ALA A 363 3.78 0.42 -28.41
C ALA A 363 4.44 -0.83 -29.01
N ARG A 364 3.72 -1.56 -29.85
CA ARG A 364 4.21 -2.74 -30.57
C ARG A 364 5.33 -2.37 -31.55
N LEU A 365 5.17 -1.30 -32.33
CA LEU A 365 6.19 -0.85 -33.27
C LEU A 365 7.46 -0.37 -32.56
N PHE A 366 7.31 0.30 -31.42
CA PHE A 366 8.44 0.64 -30.57
C PHE A 366 9.17 -0.63 -30.09
N ALA A 367 8.44 -1.62 -29.59
CA ALA A 367 9.01 -2.89 -29.15
C ALA A 367 9.72 -3.64 -30.28
N TYR A 368 9.10 -3.72 -31.47
CA TYR A 368 9.69 -4.31 -32.67
C TYR A 368 10.96 -3.57 -33.10
N ALA A 369 10.95 -2.25 -33.14
CA ALA A 369 12.15 -1.48 -33.48
C ALA A 369 13.29 -1.72 -32.48
N HIS A 370 12.97 -1.85 -31.18
CA HIS A 370 13.95 -2.21 -30.16
C HIS A 370 14.50 -3.63 -30.36
N VAL A 371 13.64 -4.63 -30.58
CA VAL A 371 14.06 -6.02 -30.84
C VAL A 371 14.91 -6.11 -32.10
N ALA A 372 14.50 -5.47 -33.19
CA ALA A 372 15.25 -5.45 -34.44
C ALA A 372 16.67 -4.90 -34.25
N ARG A 373 16.83 -3.85 -33.44
CA ARG A 373 18.15 -3.28 -33.11
C ARG A 373 19.04 -4.22 -32.31
N MET A 374 18.45 -5.05 -31.45
CA MET A 374 19.20 -5.90 -30.52
C MET A 374 19.47 -7.31 -31.08
N SER A 375 18.60 -7.80 -31.95
CA SER A 375 18.54 -9.22 -32.34
C SER A 375 18.51 -9.46 -33.85
N GLY A 376 18.40 -8.40 -34.65
CA GLY A 376 18.15 -8.50 -36.08
C GLY A 376 16.65 -8.38 -36.42
N ILE A 377 16.40 -7.88 -37.63
CA ILE A 377 15.06 -7.62 -38.19
C ILE A 377 14.28 -8.91 -38.43
N GLU A 378 14.97 -10.01 -38.69
CA GLU A 378 14.42 -11.33 -38.95
C GLU A 378 13.57 -11.85 -37.77
N VAL A 379 13.98 -11.53 -36.54
CA VAL A 379 13.24 -11.90 -35.33
C VAL A 379 11.88 -11.19 -35.27
N VAL A 380 11.83 -9.93 -35.70
CA VAL A 380 10.59 -9.16 -35.76
C VAL A 380 9.65 -9.70 -36.84
N TRP A 381 10.21 -10.12 -37.98
CA TRP A 381 9.41 -10.70 -39.06
C TRP A 381 8.70 -11.97 -38.61
N THR A 382 9.41 -12.84 -37.89
CA THR A 382 8.81 -14.06 -37.31
C THR A 382 7.70 -13.72 -36.32
N LEU A 383 7.93 -12.81 -35.37
CA LEU A 383 6.93 -12.37 -34.40
C LEU A 383 5.66 -11.83 -35.08
N GLU A 384 5.84 -10.94 -36.05
CA GLU A 384 4.71 -10.31 -36.74
C GLU A 384 3.99 -11.29 -37.69
N MET A 385 4.70 -12.25 -38.28
CA MET A 385 4.10 -13.29 -39.11
C MET A 385 3.27 -14.25 -38.26
N GLU A 386 3.78 -14.69 -37.11
CA GLU A 386 3.05 -15.52 -36.15
C GLU A 386 1.75 -14.84 -35.70
N ARG A 387 1.82 -13.53 -35.45
CA ARG A 387 0.66 -12.72 -35.07
C ARG A 387 -0.35 -12.54 -36.20
N ALA A 388 0.13 -12.04 -37.35
CA ALA A 388 -0.72 -11.65 -38.46
C ALA A 388 -1.33 -12.87 -39.18
N GLY A 389 -0.69 -14.04 -39.08
CA GLY A 389 -1.10 -15.29 -39.72
C GLY A 389 -0.87 -15.33 -41.23
N ALA A 390 -0.60 -14.19 -41.87
CA ALA A 390 -0.32 -14.05 -43.29
C ALA A 390 0.50 -12.77 -43.57
N LEU A 391 1.29 -12.79 -44.64
CA LEU A 391 2.15 -11.67 -45.05
C LEU A 391 1.32 -10.39 -45.29
N GLU A 392 0.18 -10.49 -45.94
CA GLU A 392 -0.69 -9.37 -46.31
C GLU A 392 -1.32 -8.68 -45.10
N ALA A 393 -1.49 -9.42 -44.00
CA ALA A 393 -2.05 -8.94 -42.73
C ALA A 393 -0.97 -8.32 -41.80
N MET A 394 0.31 -8.42 -42.16
CA MET A 394 1.40 -7.81 -41.40
C MET A 394 1.37 -6.29 -41.50
N HIS A 395 1.79 -5.64 -40.41
CA HIS A 395 1.91 -4.20 -40.31
C HIS A 395 2.78 -3.63 -41.44
N PRO A 396 2.37 -2.53 -42.11
CA PRO A 396 3.09 -1.99 -43.27
C PRO A 396 4.58 -1.72 -43.02
N ALA A 397 4.92 -1.20 -41.84
CA ALA A 397 6.32 -0.94 -41.48
C ALA A 397 7.17 -2.22 -41.38
N VAL A 398 6.59 -3.34 -40.96
CA VAL A 398 7.30 -4.64 -40.89
C VAL A 398 7.49 -5.20 -42.30
N ARG A 399 6.47 -5.11 -43.16
CA ARG A 399 6.61 -5.50 -44.57
C ARG A 399 7.66 -4.66 -45.31
N ALA A 400 7.66 -3.35 -45.13
CA ALA A 400 8.68 -2.47 -45.70
C ALA A 400 10.09 -2.81 -45.16
N SER A 401 10.19 -3.22 -43.90
CA SER A 401 11.45 -3.73 -43.33
C SER A 401 11.90 -5.05 -43.98
N MET A 402 10.97 -5.98 -44.24
CA MET A 402 11.23 -7.24 -44.96
C MET A 402 11.71 -6.99 -46.39
N GLU A 403 11.02 -6.13 -47.14
CA GLU A 403 11.35 -5.81 -48.52
C GLU A 403 12.69 -5.12 -48.67
N SER A 404 13.01 -4.21 -47.73
CA SER A 404 14.28 -3.46 -47.75
C SER A 404 15.44 -4.18 -47.07
N GLY A 405 15.19 -5.25 -46.31
CA GLY A 405 16.19 -5.88 -45.45
C GLY A 405 16.78 -4.92 -44.41
N SER A 406 15.99 -3.97 -43.91
CA SER A 406 16.46 -2.89 -43.05
C SER A 406 15.53 -2.63 -41.86
N VAL A 407 16.11 -2.17 -40.74
CA VAL A 407 15.36 -1.75 -39.54
C VAL A 407 14.77 -0.34 -39.68
N VAL A 408 15.21 0.43 -40.68
CA VAL A 408 14.84 1.84 -40.87
C VAL A 408 13.31 2.05 -40.92
N PRO A 409 12.52 1.29 -41.68
CA PRO A 409 11.06 1.48 -41.73
C PRO A 409 10.37 1.28 -40.37
N LEU A 410 10.90 0.39 -39.52
CA LEU A 410 10.38 0.19 -38.16
C LEU A 410 10.70 1.38 -37.25
N LEU A 411 11.93 1.90 -37.34
CA LEU A 411 12.35 3.06 -36.56
C LEU A 411 11.57 4.31 -36.96
N GLU A 412 11.39 4.54 -38.26
CA GLU A 412 10.60 5.67 -38.78
C GLU A 412 9.15 5.58 -38.33
N ALA A 413 8.54 4.39 -38.38
CA ALA A 413 7.17 4.20 -37.90
C ALA A 413 7.05 4.43 -36.38
N ALA A 414 8.01 3.97 -35.59
CA ALA A 414 8.05 4.19 -34.14
C ALA A 414 8.28 5.67 -33.76
N VAL A 415 8.98 6.44 -34.61
CA VAL A 415 9.21 7.89 -34.42
C VAL A 415 8.02 8.72 -34.88
N ALA A 416 7.34 8.31 -35.96
CA ALA A 416 6.19 9.01 -36.52
C ALA A 416 4.95 8.91 -35.62
N ASP A 417 4.79 7.80 -34.91
CA ASP A 417 3.74 7.59 -33.92
C ASP A 417 4.37 7.23 -32.55
N PRO A 418 5.00 8.20 -31.87
CA PRO A 418 5.66 7.94 -30.61
C PRO A 418 4.59 7.62 -29.57
N TYR A 419 4.66 6.43 -28.98
CA TYR A 419 3.77 6.04 -27.90
C TYR A 419 3.88 7.05 -26.74
N ARG A 420 2.87 7.91 -26.59
CA ARG A 420 2.66 8.78 -25.44
C ARG A 420 1.68 8.04 -24.53
N GLY A 421 2.20 7.31 -23.55
CA GLY A 421 1.38 6.56 -22.60
C GLY A 421 0.24 7.43 -22.04
N VAL A 422 -1.00 6.96 -22.17
CA VAL A 422 -2.22 7.73 -21.89
C VAL A 422 -2.50 7.89 -20.39
N ASP A 423 -1.63 7.40 -19.50
CA ASP A 423 -1.90 7.46 -18.06
C ASP A 423 -0.70 7.96 -17.24
N GLN A 424 -0.16 9.13 -17.59
CA GLN A 424 0.85 9.79 -16.77
C GLN A 424 0.31 10.14 -15.38
N ASP A 425 -1.00 10.39 -15.22
CA ASP A 425 -1.58 10.87 -13.96
C ASP A 425 -1.76 9.75 -12.92
N ALA A 426 -2.21 8.54 -13.31
CA ALA A 426 -2.25 7.39 -12.39
C ALA A 426 -0.85 6.90 -12.00
N VAL A 427 0.11 6.96 -12.95
CA VAL A 427 1.53 6.70 -12.67
C VAL A 427 2.11 7.74 -11.71
N THR A 428 1.63 8.98 -11.70
CA THR A 428 2.20 10.06 -10.88
C THR A 428 1.94 9.87 -9.38
N SER A 429 0.74 9.43 -8.96
CA SER A 429 0.43 9.23 -7.53
C SER A 429 1.22 8.07 -6.92
N VAL A 430 1.31 6.93 -7.63
CA VAL A 430 2.15 5.80 -7.20
C VAL A 430 3.64 6.14 -7.35
N ALA A 431 4.05 6.87 -8.39
CA ALA A 431 5.43 7.34 -8.55
C ALA A 431 5.86 8.35 -7.48
N MET A 432 4.94 9.16 -6.95
CA MET A 432 5.22 10.05 -5.83
C MET A 432 5.48 9.28 -4.53
N LEU A 433 4.75 8.19 -4.28
CA LEU A 433 4.99 7.28 -3.14
C LEU A 433 6.28 6.46 -3.31
N ARG A 434 6.75 6.27 -4.54
CA ARG A 434 8.03 5.59 -4.87
C ARG A 434 9.27 6.46 -4.69
N ARG A 435 9.12 7.76 -4.41
CA ARG A 435 10.27 8.65 -4.21
C ARG A 435 10.87 8.42 -2.84
N GLU A 436 12.19 8.33 -2.79
CA GLU A 436 12.90 8.14 -1.52
C GLU A 436 12.67 9.32 -0.57
N GLU A 437 12.41 10.52 -1.08
CA GLU A 437 12.06 11.69 -0.26
C GLU A 437 10.75 11.48 0.52
N ALA A 438 9.86 10.58 0.08
CA ALA A 438 8.63 10.27 0.81
C ALA A 438 8.90 9.64 2.18
N LEU A 439 10.08 9.03 2.39
CA LEU A 439 10.49 8.47 3.70
C LEU A 439 10.82 9.55 4.74
N ASP A 440 11.14 10.76 4.27
CA ASP A 440 11.47 11.92 5.11
C ASP A 440 10.31 12.90 5.21
N ARG A 441 9.23 12.70 4.45
CA ARG A 441 8.08 13.59 4.50
C ARG A 441 7.50 13.54 5.91
N PRO A 442 7.33 14.71 6.56
CA PRO A 442 6.56 14.74 7.78
C PRO A 442 5.17 14.21 7.47
N PHE A 443 4.62 13.38 8.34
CA PHE A 443 3.21 13.02 8.23
C PHE A 443 2.37 14.31 8.24
N PRO A 444 1.16 14.32 7.65
CA PRO A 444 0.32 15.53 7.59
C PRO A 444 0.14 16.23 8.96
N TRP A 445 0.13 15.48 10.05
CA TRP A 445 0.05 15.99 11.43
C TRP A 445 1.39 16.40 12.06
N GLN A 446 2.54 16.04 11.48
CA GLN A 446 3.86 16.42 11.97
C GLN A 446 4.22 17.87 11.62
N GLU A 447 3.76 18.40 10.47
CA GLU A 447 4.01 19.79 10.08
C GLU A 447 3.39 20.78 11.07
N ALA A 448 2.20 20.48 11.60
CA ALA A 448 1.52 21.28 12.62
C ALA A 448 2.18 21.18 14.01
N VAL A 449 2.98 20.15 14.28
CA VAL A 449 3.62 19.93 15.58
C VAL A 449 5.09 20.39 15.60
N GLY A 450 5.74 20.48 14.44
CA GLY A 450 7.15 20.87 14.29
C GLY A 450 7.46 22.36 14.49
N ASN A 451 6.45 23.22 14.55
CA ASN A 451 6.63 24.69 14.66
C ASN A 451 6.64 25.23 16.11
N GLN A 452 6.76 24.38 17.14
CA GLN A 452 6.99 24.86 18.50
C GLN A 452 8.41 24.49 18.98
N PRO A 453 9.24 25.46 19.39
CA PRO A 453 10.55 25.18 19.95
C PRO A 453 10.39 24.32 21.22
N ARG A 454 11.29 23.34 21.37
CA ARG A 454 11.36 22.41 22.50
C ARG A 454 11.53 23.11 23.84
#